data_AF-A0A9D5WD79-F1
#
_entry.id   AF-A0A9D5WD79-F1
#
_cell.length_a   1.000
_cell.length_b   1.000
_cell.length_c   1.000
_cell.angle_alpha   90.00
_cell.angle_beta   90.00
_cell.angle_gamma   90.00
#
_symmetry.space_group_name_H-M   'P 1'
#
loop_
_entity.id
_entity.type
_entity.pdbx_description
1 polymer ?
#
loop_
_entity_poly.entity_id
_entity_poly.type
_entity_poly.pdbx_seq_one_letter_code
_entity_poly.pdbx_strand_id
1 'polypeptide(L)' 'GIYALDSWGYSKGTVSDIIADILRKAGEPLHRDEIVRRVLKSRQVKETTILLNLQSKAMFKRVAKATYTIAEPQQ' A
#
# COMPACT_ATOMS: atom_id res chain seq x y z
N GLY A 1 -4.55 26.18 5.73
CA GLY A 1 -3.53 25.24 6.19
C GLY A 1 -4.18 23.90 6.47
N ILE A 2 -3.84 22.92 5.63
CA ILE A 2 -3.83 21.46 5.79
C ILE A 2 -3.55 21.01 4.36
N TYR A 3 -2.43 20.34 4.16
CA TYR A 3 -1.92 19.93 2.86
C TYR A 3 -2.88 18.94 2.19
N ALA A 4 -3.88 19.46 1.49
CA ALA A 4 -4.40 18.81 0.31
C ALA A 4 -3.33 18.96 -0.78
N LEU A 5 -2.22 18.23 -0.64
CA LEU A 5 -1.24 18.08 -1.71
C LEU A 5 -1.88 17.22 -2.80
N ASP A 6 -2.66 17.90 -3.61
CA ASP A 6 -2.44 17.98 -5.05
C ASP A 6 -1.33 17.04 -5.55
N SER A 7 -1.73 15.92 -6.15
CA SER A 7 -1.04 15.24 -7.24
C SER A 7 -1.85 14.03 -7.69
N TRP A 8 -2.98 14.34 -8.33
CA TRP A 8 -3.50 13.52 -9.41
C TRP A 8 -2.40 13.34 -10.47
N GLY A 9 -1.55 12.32 -10.30
CA GLY A 9 -0.48 11.94 -11.22
C GLY A 9 -0.15 10.44 -11.20
N TYR A 10 -0.75 9.66 -10.31
CA TYR A 10 -0.40 8.25 -10.06
C TYR A 10 -1.09 7.23 -10.98
N SER A 11 -1.60 7.67 -12.14
CA SER A 11 -2.17 6.77 -13.15
C SER A 11 -1.12 5.84 -13.81
N LYS A 12 0.17 5.97 -13.43
CA LYS A 12 1.28 5.03 -13.73
C LYS A 12 1.98 4.49 -12.46
N GLY A 13 1.23 4.24 -11.37
CA GLY A 13 1.78 3.75 -10.10
C GLY A 13 2.38 2.34 -10.16
N THR A 14 3.49 2.15 -9.45
CA THR A 14 4.07 0.84 -9.15
C THR A 14 3.14 0.02 -8.24
N VAL A 15 3.42 -1.27 -8.04
CA VAL A 15 2.65 -2.10 -7.10
C VAL A 15 2.68 -1.52 -5.68
N SER A 16 3.79 -0.88 -5.27
CA SER A 16 3.91 -0.17 -4.00
C SER A 16 2.88 0.97 -3.89
N ASP A 17 2.70 1.76 -4.94
CA ASP A 17 1.79 2.92 -4.89
C ASP A 17 0.34 2.47 -4.74
N ILE A 18 -0.04 1.37 -5.40
CA ILE A 18 -1.37 0.76 -5.27
C ILE A 18 -1.59 0.26 -3.84
N ILE A 19 -0.61 -0.43 -3.25
CA ILE A 19 -0.69 -0.89 -1.85
C ILE A 19 -0.85 0.31 -0.90
N ALA A 20 -0.06 1.36 -1.10
CA ALA A 20 -0.11 2.57 -0.28
C ALA A 20 -1.46 3.28 -0.36
N ASP A 21 -2.03 3.38 -1.57
CA ASP A 21 -3.37 3.93 -1.79
C ASP A 21 -4.45 3.09 -1.09
N ILE A 22 -4.38 1.76 -1.19
CA ILE A 22 -5.32 0.85 -0.52
C ILE A 22 -5.27 1.03 1.01
N LEU A 23 -4.07 1.10 1.59
CA LEU A 23 -3.89 1.28 3.03
C LEU A 23 -4.36 2.66 3.49
N ARG A 24 -4.06 3.73 2.74
CA ARG A 24 -4.55 5.08 3.02
C ARG A 24 -6.06 5.19 2.94
N LYS A 25 -6.68 4.60 1.91
CA LYS A 25 -8.14 4.57 1.74
C LYS A 25 -8.84 3.75 2.81
N ALA A 26 -8.20 2.69 3.30
CA ALA A 26 -8.74 1.90 4.40
C ALA A 26 -8.71 2.68 5.73
N GLY A 27 -7.69 3.50 5.95
CA GLY A 27 -7.51 4.25 7.20
C GLY A 27 -7.13 3.37 8.40
N GLU A 28 -6.95 2.07 8.19
CA GLU A 28 -6.62 1.09 9.22
C GLU A 28 -5.59 0.06 8.71
N PRO A 29 -4.85 -0.62 9.61
CA PRO A 29 -3.95 -1.69 9.22
C PRO A 29 -4.73 -2.88 8.64
N LEU A 30 -4.31 -3.34 7.46
CA LEU A 30 -4.98 -4.45 6.77
C LEU A 30 -4.16 -5.73 6.84
N HIS A 31 -4.87 -6.86 6.89
CA HIS A 31 -4.23 -8.16 6.73
C HIS A 31 -3.68 -8.32 5.32
N ARG A 32 -2.55 -9.01 5.21
CA ARG A 32 -1.82 -9.30 3.97
C ARG A 32 -2.75 -9.81 2.87
N ASP A 33 -3.59 -10.78 3.20
CA ASP A 33 -4.47 -11.44 2.22
C ASP A 33 -5.54 -10.46 1.68
N GLU A 34 -6.01 -9.52 2.50
CA GLU A 34 -6.94 -8.47 2.07
C GLU A 34 -6.24 -7.45 1.18
N ILE A 35 -5.00 -7.06 1.51
CA ILE A 35 -4.16 -6.21 0.64
C ILE A 35 -3.96 -6.88 -0.71
N VAL A 36 -3.56 -8.16 -0.72
CA VAL A 36 -3.38 -8.95 -1.95
C VAL A 36 -4.67 -8.94 -2.78
N ARG A 37 -5.81 -9.25 -2.17
CA ARG A 37 -7.11 -9.27 -2.85
C ARG A 37 -7.45 -7.92 -3.47
N ARG A 38 -7.24 -6.81 -2.74
CA ARG A 38 -7.53 -5.46 -3.23
C ARG A 38 -6.57 -5.05 -4.35
N VAL A 39 -5.28 -5.36 -4.24
CA VAL A 39 -4.30 -5.05 -5.30
C VAL A 39 -4.61 -5.84 -6.57
N LEU A 40 -4.93 -7.13 -6.47
CA LEU A 40 -5.27 -7.97 -7.62
C LEU A 40 -6.55 -7.51 -8.34
N LYS A 41 -7.49 -6.88 -7.61
CA LYS A 41 -8.66 -6.21 -8.20
C LYS A 41 -8.30 -4.94 -8.96
N SER A 42 -7.28 -4.20 -8.50
CA SER A 42 -6.84 -2.95 -9.14
C SER A 42 -5.89 -3.17 -10.31
N ARG A 43 -5.02 -4.19 -10.24
CA ARG A 43 -4.03 -4.49 -11.28
C ARG A 43 -3.68 -5.97 -11.32
N GLN A 44 -3.63 -6.54 -12.53
CA GLN A 44 -3.18 -7.92 -12.72
C GLN A 44 -1.66 -8.02 -12.52
N VAL A 45 -1.26 -8.47 -11.34
CA VAL A 45 0.13 -8.75 -10.95
C VAL A 45 0.21 -10.09 -10.24
N LYS A 46 1.41 -10.64 -10.06
CA LYS A 46 1.58 -11.86 -9.26
C LYS A 46 1.48 -11.52 -7.78
N GLU A 47 0.88 -12.42 -7.00
CA GLU A 47 0.82 -12.31 -5.55
C GLU A 47 2.21 -12.16 -4.93
N THR A 48 3.18 -12.95 -5.40
CA THR A 48 4.59 -12.85 -4.95
C THR A 48 5.16 -11.45 -5.10
N THR A 49 4.79 -10.72 -6.15
CA THR A 49 5.23 -9.33 -6.35
C THR A 49 4.65 -8.42 -5.26
N ILE A 50 3.40 -8.61 -4.87
CA ILE A 50 2.75 -7.84 -3.80
C ILE A 50 3.44 -8.13 -2.46
N LEU A 51 3.66 -9.40 -2.16
CA LEU A 51 4.33 -9.84 -0.93
C LEU A 51 5.76 -9.31 -0.84
N LEU A 52 6.50 -9.36 -1.96
CA LEU A 52 7.86 -8.81 -2.02
C LEU A 52 7.85 -7.30 -1.76
N ASN A 53 6.89 -6.54 -2.31
CA ASN A 53 6.79 -5.11 -2.06
C ASN A 53 6.49 -4.82 -0.57
N LEU A 54 5.56 -5.56 0.04
CA LEU A 54 5.23 -5.43 1.47
C LEU A 54 6.42 -5.69 2.41
N GLN A 55 7.36 -6.54 2.00
CA GLN A 55 8.55 -6.87 2.81
C GLN A 55 9.78 -6.01 2.47
N SER A 56 9.96 -5.64 1.21
CA SER A 56 11.18 -4.95 0.74
C SER A 56 11.12 -3.43 0.87
N LYS A 57 9.91 -2.84 0.94
CA LYS A 57 9.76 -1.39 0.99
C LYS A 57 9.59 -0.91 2.43
N ALA A 58 10.47 0.00 2.84
CA ALA A 58 10.44 0.64 4.16
C ALA A 58 9.14 1.42 4.44
N MET A 59 8.40 1.80 3.39
CA MET A 59 7.11 2.50 3.51
C MET A 59 5.97 1.61 4.06
N PHE A 60 6.16 0.29 4.16
CA PHE A 60 5.17 -0.61 4.76
C PHE A 60 5.70 -1.17 6.06
N LYS A 61 4.94 -0.98 7.13
CA LYS A 61 5.29 -1.48 8.46
C LYS A 61 4.33 -2.59 8.85
N ARG A 62 4.88 -3.74 9.25
CA ARG A 62 4.10 -4.81 9.86
C ARG A 62 3.81 -4.45 11.31
N VAL A 63 2.52 -4.32 11.65
CA VAL A 63 2.07 -3.96 13.01
C VAL A 63 1.56 -5.15 13.81
N ALA A 64 1.10 -6.21 13.15
CA ALA A 64 0.65 -7.44 13.78
C ALA A 64 0.91 -8.66 12.88
N LYS A 65 0.41 -9.85 13.29
CA LYS A 65 0.55 -11.09 12.53
C LYS A 65 -0.04 -10.93 11.13
N ALA A 66 0.84 -10.85 10.13
CA ALA A 66 0.49 -10.60 8.73
C ALA A 66 -0.38 -9.36 8.49
N THR A 67 -0.34 -8.36 9.39
CA THR A 67 -1.07 -7.09 9.24
C THR A 67 -0.10 -5.96 8.98
N TYR A 68 -0.37 -5.17 7.95
CA TYR A 68 0.49 -4.10 7.47
C TYR A 68 -0.22 -2.75 7.52
N THR A 69 0.55 -1.71 7.79
CA THR A 69 0.14 -0.31 7.70
C THR A 69 1.15 0.48 6.85
N ILE A 70 0.75 1.67 6.42
CA ILE A 70 1.66 2.62 5.80
C ILE A 70 2.53 3.25 6.89
N ALA A 71 3.85 3.11 6.78
CA ALA A 71 4.77 3.95 7.53
C ALA A 71 4.76 5.30 6.83
N GLU A 72 4.11 6.30 7.42
CA GLU A 72 4.20 7.67 6.90
C GLU A 72 5.68 8.01 6.69
N PRO A 73 6.05 8.56 5.52
CA PRO A 73 7.38 9.10 5.36
C PRO A 73 7.49 10.25 6.35
N GLN A 74 8.28 10.04 7.40
CA GLN A 74 8.78 11.14 8.21
C GLN A 74 9.56 12.04 7.24
N GLN A 75 8.95 13.20 6.94
CA GLN A 75 9.61 14.32 6.28
C GLN A 75 10.82 14.74 7.13
#